data_AF-A0A812KF52-F1
#
_entry.id   AF-A0A812KF52-F1
#
_cell.length_a   1.000
_cell.length_b   1.000
_cell.length_c   1.000
_cell.angle_alpha   90.00
_cell.angle_beta   90.00
_cell.angle_gamma   90.00
#
_symmetry.space_group_name_H-M   'P 1'
#
loop_
_entity.id
_entity.type
_entity.pdbx_description
1 polymer ?
#
loop_
_entity_poly.entity_id
_entity_poly.type
_entity_poly.pdbx_seq_one_letter_code
_entity_poly.pdbx_strand_id
1 'polypeptide(L)'
;MGEIVEIAPSILLMGTELGRLLADYRYSADRLRQGLFRVVLGHGSIYNHASVPNLAYRRVRVTRYSPAQSLSICYIAKRDISVGEELLISYGKTWWTSRGVFDVNNPKNEQRLLPPPSSARAAPEEDRAPYQQRWNFAGGSSWRRSLRGHH
;
A
#
# COMPACT_ATOMS: atom_id res chain seq x y z
N MET A 1 2.46 1.49 -24.67
CA MET A 1 1.75 0.39 -23.94
C MET A 1 2.69 -0.78 -23.65
N GLY A 2 2.64 -1.36 -22.45
CA GLY A 2 3.43 -2.54 -22.08
C GLY A 2 4.77 -2.22 -21.41
N GLU A 3 5.09 -0.93 -21.22
CA GLU A 3 6.31 -0.48 -20.57
C GLU A 3 6.29 -0.81 -19.07
N ILE A 4 7.45 -1.20 -18.55
CA ILE A 4 7.63 -1.47 -17.12
C ILE A 4 7.74 -0.12 -16.41
N VAL A 5 6.85 0.12 -15.46
CA VAL A 5 6.84 1.33 -14.64
C VAL A 5 7.61 1.12 -13.35
N GLU A 6 7.41 -0.03 -12.70
CA GLU A 6 8.12 -0.37 -11.46
C GLU A 6 8.27 -1.88 -11.31
N ILE A 7 9.39 -2.31 -10.72
CA ILE A 7 9.54 -3.66 -10.15
C ILE A 7 9.77 -3.49 -8.64
N ALA A 8 8.71 -3.72 -7.87
CA ALA A 8 8.70 -3.51 -6.44
C ALA A 8 8.92 -4.83 -5.69
N PRO A 9 9.94 -4.93 -4.81
CA PRO A 9 10.05 -6.05 -3.88
C PRO A 9 8.82 -6.15 -2.98
N SER A 10 8.58 -7.32 -2.39
CA SER A 10 7.53 -7.46 -1.38
C SER A 10 7.95 -8.40 -0.27
N ILE A 11 7.37 -8.19 0.89
CA ILE A 11 7.53 -9.05 2.06
C ILE A 11 6.27 -9.89 2.26
N LEU A 12 6.47 -11.11 2.75
CA LEU A 12 5.40 -12.03 3.11
C LEU A 12 5.35 -12.13 4.64
N LEU A 13 4.18 -11.90 5.20
CA LEU A 13 3.95 -11.85 6.64
C LEU A 13 2.66 -12.59 6.97
N MET A 14 2.65 -13.29 8.10
CA MET A 14 1.43 -13.89 8.63
C MET A 14 0.48 -12.80 9.12
N GLY A 15 -0.82 -13.04 9.03
CA GLY A 15 -1.84 -12.10 9.52
C GLY A 15 -1.67 -11.71 10.99
N THR A 16 -1.13 -12.62 11.80
CA THR A 16 -0.81 -12.41 13.22
C THR A 16 0.33 -11.40 13.44
N GLU A 17 1.29 -11.32 12.51
CA GLU A 17 2.43 -10.40 12.59
C GLU A 17 2.04 -8.99 12.12
N LEU A 18 1.13 -8.92 11.15
CA LEU A 18 0.74 -7.65 10.52
C LEU A 18 -0.27 -6.84 11.34
N GLY A 19 -1.06 -7.53 12.17
CA GLY A 19 -2.18 -6.92 12.87
C GLY A 19 -3.15 -6.20 11.91
N ARG A 20 -3.52 -4.97 12.26
CA ARG A 20 -4.45 -4.13 11.47
C ARG A 20 -3.79 -2.95 10.74
N LEU A 21 -2.53 -2.62 11.03
CA LEU A 21 -1.87 -1.40 10.54
C LEU A 21 -1.79 -1.32 9.01
N LEU A 22 -1.56 -2.46 8.36
CA LEU A 22 -1.44 -2.56 6.90
C LEU A 22 -2.61 -3.33 6.28
N ALA A 23 -3.77 -3.34 6.94
CA ALA A 23 -4.95 -4.04 6.46
C ALA A 23 -5.39 -3.60 5.05
N ASP A 24 -5.13 -2.34 4.71
CA ASP A 24 -5.53 -1.72 3.45
C ASP A 24 -4.50 -1.83 2.33
N TYR A 25 -3.26 -2.16 2.69
CA TYR A 25 -2.11 -2.20 1.79
C TYR A 25 -1.62 -3.63 1.53
N ARG A 26 -2.31 -4.63 2.11
CA ARG A 26 -1.93 -6.03 2.00
C ARG A 26 -2.78 -6.78 0.98
N TYR A 27 -2.12 -7.66 0.24
CA TYR A 27 -2.76 -8.59 -0.67
C TYR A 27 -2.79 -9.98 -0.03
N SER A 28 -3.91 -10.69 -0.16
CA SER A 28 -3.93 -12.12 0.22
C SER A 28 -2.94 -12.90 -0.63
N ALA A 29 -2.12 -13.70 0.04
CA ALA A 29 -1.23 -14.69 -0.56
C ALA A 29 -1.66 -16.11 -0.17
N ASP A 30 -2.96 -16.34 0.07
CA ASP A 30 -3.49 -17.63 0.54
C ASP A 30 -3.16 -18.80 -0.39
N ARG A 31 -2.93 -18.53 -1.68
CA ARG A 31 -2.44 -19.54 -2.64
C ARG A 31 -1.07 -20.13 -2.29
N LEU A 32 -0.27 -19.43 -1.50
CA LEU A 32 1.02 -19.91 -1.00
C LEU A 32 0.86 -20.58 0.36
N ARG A 33 0.11 -19.93 1.27
CA ARG A 33 -0.20 -20.44 2.61
C ARG A 33 -1.39 -19.66 3.16
N GLN A 34 -2.35 -20.36 3.78
CA GLN A 34 -3.49 -19.73 4.42
C GLN A 34 -3.07 -18.73 5.49
N GLY A 35 -3.66 -17.54 5.48
CA GLY A 35 -3.36 -16.47 6.44
C GLY A 35 -2.06 -15.71 6.13
N LEU A 36 -1.43 -15.97 4.99
CA LEU A 36 -0.25 -15.26 4.53
C LEU A 36 -0.67 -14.03 3.71
N PHE A 37 -0.06 -12.89 4.04
CA PHE A 37 -0.29 -11.64 3.36
C PHE A 37 0.99 -11.12 2.72
N ARG A 38 0.82 -10.37 1.64
CA ARG A 38 1.90 -9.69 0.92
C ARG A 38 1.76 -8.18 1.11
N VAL A 39 2.85 -7.54 1.51
CA VAL A 39 2.98 -6.08 1.51
C VAL A 39 4.03 -5.69 0.48
N VAL A 40 3.64 -4.85 -0.47
CA VAL A 40 4.52 -4.41 -1.56
C VAL A 40 5.34 -3.21 -1.07
N LEU A 41 6.66 -3.28 -1.24
CA LEU A 41 7.57 -2.18 -0.94
C LEU A 41 7.61 -1.20 -2.13
N GLY A 42 8.52 -0.22 -2.09
CA GLY A 42 8.57 0.80 -3.14
C GLY A 42 7.27 1.59 -3.22
N HIS A 43 6.84 1.95 -4.44
CA HIS A 43 5.63 2.73 -4.68
C HIS A 43 4.39 1.86 -4.87
N GLY A 44 4.54 0.53 -4.97
CA GLY A 44 3.43 -0.39 -5.21
C GLY A 44 2.30 -0.34 -4.17
N SER A 45 2.59 0.11 -2.95
CA SER A 45 1.57 0.31 -1.90
C SER A 45 0.90 1.69 -1.94
N ILE A 46 1.46 2.67 -2.65
CA ILE A 46 0.89 4.04 -2.70
C ILE A 46 0.04 4.30 -3.93
N TYR A 47 0.11 3.44 -4.96
CA TYR A 47 -0.77 3.59 -6.12
C TYR A 47 -2.24 3.49 -5.70
N ASN A 48 -2.99 4.54 -6.04
CA ASN A 48 -4.42 4.63 -5.80
C ASN A 48 -5.20 3.72 -6.75
N HIS A 49 -6.51 3.59 -6.48
CA HIS A 49 -7.39 2.65 -7.18
C HIS A 49 -8.35 3.37 -8.10
N ALA A 50 -8.53 2.78 -9.28
CA ALA A 50 -9.61 3.13 -10.18
C ALA A 50 -10.28 1.86 -10.74
N SER A 51 -11.55 1.98 -11.05
CA SER A 51 -12.33 1.05 -11.89
C SER A 51 -11.71 0.90 -13.28
N VAL A 52 -11.19 2.00 -13.84
CA VAL A 52 -10.49 2.06 -15.13
C VAL A 52 -9.02 2.45 -14.90
N PRO A 53 -8.16 1.52 -14.44
CA PRO A 53 -6.76 1.81 -14.14
C PRO A 53 -5.90 1.91 -15.41
N ASN A 54 -4.86 2.75 -15.34
CA ASN A 54 -3.82 2.87 -16.37
C ASN A 54 -2.60 1.96 -16.11
N LEU A 55 -2.49 1.34 -14.93
CA LEU A 55 -1.52 0.30 -14.62
C LEU A 55 -2.16 -1.08 -14.46
N ALA A 56 -1.39 -2.11 -14.85
CA ALA A 56 -1.59 -3.49 -14.48
C ALA A 56 -0.40 -3.96 -13.62
N TYR A 57 -0.60 -4.99 -12.81
CA TYR A 57 0.50 -5.60 -12.07
C TYR A 57 0.49 -7.13 -12.14
N ARG A 58 1.67 -7.72 -12.10
CA ARG A 58 1.87 -9.18 -12.09
C ARG A 58 3.06 -9.57 -11.23
N ARG A 59 3.06 -10.80 -10.72
CA ARG A 59 4.27 -11.36 -10.08
C ARG A 59 5.38 -11.48 -11.11
N VAL A 60 6.60 -11.13 -10.73
CA VAL A 60 7.78 -11.31 -11.60
C VAL A 60 7.99 -12.81 -11.84
N ARG A 61 8.25 -13.19 -13.09
CA ARG A 61 8.65 -14.55 -13.51
C ARG A 61 9.87 -14.45 -14.42
N VAL A 62 10.98 -15.07 -14.04
CA VAL A 62 12.30 -15.00 -14.69
C VAL A 62 13.02 -16.32 -14.41
N THR A 63 14.01 -16.61 -15.25
CA THR A 63 14.85 -17.80 -15.32
C THR A 63 15.45 -18.35 -14.04
N ARG A 64 16.13 -17.43 -13.35
CA ARG A 64 17.24 -17.67 -12.44
C ARG A 64 17.14 -16.64 -11.32
N TYR A 65 16.86 -17.06 -10.09
CA TYR A 65 16.45 -16.13 -9.05
C TYR A 65 17.04 -16.38 -7.68
N SER A 66 17.28 -15.27 -6.97
CA SER A 66 17.21 -15.24 -5.51
C SER A 66 15.74 -15.19 -5.05
N PRO A 67 15.40 -15.74 -3.87
CA PRO A 67 14.04 -15.67 -3.34
C PRO A 67 13.44 -14.26 -3.28
N ALA A 68 14.25 -13.22 -3.09
CA ALA A 68 13.78 -11.84 -3.07
C ALA A 68 13.20 -11.39 -4.43
N GLN A 69 13.82 -11.80 -5.54
CA GLN A 69 13.39 -11.41 -6.89
C GLN A 69 12.08 -12.11 -7.30
N SER A 70 11.86 -13.35 -6.85
CA SER A 70 10.61 -14.09 -7.11
C SER A 70 9.42 -13.55 -6.31
N LEU A 71 9.69 -12.78 -5.25
CA LEU A 71 8.67 -12.09 -4.47
C LEU A 71 8.32 -10.71 -5.01
N SER A 72 9.00 -10.20 -6.03
CA SER A 72 8.68 -8.87 -6.58
C SER A 72 7.38 -8.84 -7.38
N ILE A 73 6.78 -7.65 -7.44
CA ILE A 73 5.62 -7.29 -8.26
C ILE A 73 6.09 -6.34 -9.37
N CYS A 74 5.71 -6.62 -10.61
CA CYS A 74 5.97 -5.77 -11.76
C CYS A 74 4.71 -5.01 -12.15
N TYR A 75 4.80 -3.68 -12.18
CA TYR A 75 3.78 -2.74 -12.64
C TYR A 75 4.05 -2.33 -14.08
N ILE A 76 3.02 -2.37 -14.91
CA ILE A 76 3.12 -2.22 -16.37
C ILE A 76 2.03 -1.27 -16.86
N ALA A 77 2.40 -0.35 -17.74
CA ALA A 77 1.46 0.59 -18.37
C ALA A 77 0.47 -0.14 -19.31
N LYS A 78 -0.83 0.03 -19.09
CA LYS A 78 -1.90 -0.56 -19.92
C LYS A 78 -2.20 0.23 -21.20
N ARG A 79 -1.77 1.48 -21.24
CA ARG A 79 -1.85 2.42 -22.36
C ARG A 79 -0.72 3.43 -22.23
N ASP A 80 -0.61 4.36 -23.15
CA ASP A 80 0.32 5.47 -22.99
C ASP A 80 -0.18 6.40 -21.87
N ILE A 81 0.76 6.91 -21.08
CA ILE A 81 0.51 7.70 -19.87
C ILE A 81 1.24 9.03 -20.05
N SER A 82 0.50 10.13 -19.95
CA SER A 82 1.08 11.46 -20.12
C SER A 82 1.85 11.91 -18.88
N VAL A 83 2.84 12.79 -19.05
CA VAL A 83 3.54 13.42 -17.92
C VAL A 83 2.53 14.13 -17.03
N GLY A 84 2.60 13.88 -15.72
CA GLY A 84 1.69 14.44 -14.72
C GLY A 84 0.38 13.66 -14.51
N GLU A 85 0.11 12.63 -15.31
CA GLU A 85 -1.04 11.75 -15.11
C GLU A 85 -0.83 10.83 -13.88
N GLU A 86 -1.85 10.68 -13.04
CA GLU A 86 -1.77 9.81 -11.85
C GLU A 86 -1.74 8.32 -12.24
N LEU A 87 -0.88 7.55 -11.56
CA LEU A 87 -0.74 6.11 -11.76
C LEU A 87 -1.72 5.33 -10.87
N LEU A 88 -2.61 4.56 -11.50
CA LEU A 88 -3.76 3.92 -10.87
C LEU A 88 -3.78 2.42 -11.15
N ILE A 89 -4.00 1.61 -10.11
CA ILE A 89 -4.13 0.15 -10.21
C ILE A 89 -5.57 -0.30 -9.90
N SER A 90 -5.86 -1.61 -10.05
CA SER A 90 -7.11 -2.20 -9.60
C SER A 90 -6.85 -3.23 -8.52
N TYR A 91 -7.49 -3.09 -7.36
CA TYR A 91 -7.47 -4.10 -6.29
C TYR A 91 -8.33 -5.35 -6.60
N GLY A 92 -8.95 -5.42 -7.78
CA GLY A 92 -9.77 -6.56 -8.18
C GLY A 92 -11.15 -6.61 -7.50
N LYS A 93 -12.07 -7.35 -8.10
CA LYS A 93 -13.52 -7.35 -7.76
C LYS A 93 -13.81 -7.63 -6.28
N THR A 94 -13.00 -8.48 -5.63
CA THR A 94 -13.19 -8.88 -4.23
C THR A 94 -12.96 -7.74 -3.24
N TRP A 95 -12.05 -6.81 -3.53
CA TRP A 95 -11.82 -5.64 -2.67
C TRP A 95 -13.02 -4.70 -2.67
N TRP A 96 -13.60 -4.46 -3.84
CA TRP A 96 -14.71 -3.53 -3.94
C TRP A 96 -16.00 -4.09 -3.33
N THR A 97 -16.18 -5.41 -3.43
CA THR A 97 -17.34 -6.12 -2.86
C THR A 97 -17.30 -6.12 -1.33
N SER A 98 -16.13 -6.35 -0.73
CA SER A 98 -15.98 -6.40 0.74
C SER A 98 -16.20 -5.05 1.43
N ARG A 99 -16.32 -3.96 0.66
CA ARG A 99 -16.50 -2.59 1.15
C ARG A 99 -17.82 -1.94 0.72
N GLY A 100 -18.70 -2.69 0.07
CA GLY A 100 -20.00 -2.18 -0.38
C GLY A 100 -19.91 -1.07 -1.44
N VAL A 101 -18.80 -0.98 -2.18
CA VAL A 101 -18.60 0.07 -3.20
C VAL A 101 -18.97 -0.42 -4.61
N PHE A 102 -19.32 -1.70 -4.76
CA PHE A 102 -19.87 -2.24 -6.00
C PHE A 102 -21.35 -2.60 -5.80
N ASP A 103 -22.23 -1.83 -6.43
CA ASP A 103 -23.56 -2.27 -6.80
C ASP A 103 -23.50 -2.88 -8.21
N VAL A 104 -23.71 -4.20 -8.31
CA VAL A 104 -23.69 -4.95 -9.58
C VAL A 104 -24.80 -4.53 -10.54
N ASN A 105 -25.79 -3.75 -10.09
CA ASN A 105 -26.94 -3.33 -10.89
C ASN A 105 -26.88 -1.86 -11.37
N ASN A 106 -25.81 -1.12 -11.06
CA ASN A 106 -25.70 0.29 -11.42
C ASN A 106 -24.55 0.57 -12.41
N PRO A 107 -24.82 0.77 -13.72
CA PRO A 107 -23.81 1.02 -14.75
C PRO A 107 -23.08 2.37 -14.62
N LYS A 108 -23.44 3.23 -13.66
CA LYS A 108 -22.80 4.55 -13.45
C LYS A 108 -21.69 4.54 -12.38
N ASN A 109 -21.37 3.40 -11.75
CA ASN A 109 -20.37 3.32 -10.68
C ASN A 109 -18.90 3.33 -11.17
N GLU A 110 -18.66 3.56 -12.46
CA GLU A 110 -17.37 3.29 -13.10
C GLU A 110 -16.29 4.39 -12.95
N GLN A 111 -16.45 5.38 -12.07
CA GLN A 111 -15.48 6.49 -11.95
C GLN A 111 -15.27 6.99 -10.52
N ARG A 112 -15.04 6.09 -9.55
CA ARG A 112 -14.54 6.50 -8.23
C ARG A 112 -13.06 6.20 -8.11
N LEU A 113 -12.24 7.26 -8.14
CA LEU A 113 -10.93 7.25 -7.51
C LEU A 113 -11.15 7.02 -6.03
N LEU A 114 -10.74 5.86 -5.52
CA LEU A 114 -10.78 5.60 -4.10
C LEU A 114 -9.35 5.48 -3.61
N PRO A 115 -8.90 6.42 -2.76
CA PRO A 115 -7.64 6.21 -2.10
C PRO A 115 -7.83 5.08 -1.06
N PRO A 116 -6.76 4.40 -0.62
CA PRO A 116 -6.85 3.49 0.51
C PRO A 116 -7.48 4.24 1.70
N PRO A 117 -8.44 3.63 2.42
CA PRO A 117 -9.26 4.30 3.43
C PRO A 117 -8.47 4.98 4.55
N SER A 118 -7.21 4.61 4.79
CA SER A 118 -6.36 5.25 5.80
C SER A 118 -6.08 6.72 5.47
N SER A 119 -6.11 7.09 4.19
CA SER A 119 -5.97 8.48 3.74
C SER A 119 -7.29 9.25 3.70
N ALA A 120 -8.44 8.55 3.67
CA ALA A 120 -9.77 9.15 3.68
C ALA A 120 -10.28 9.48 5.10
N ARG A 121 -9.70 8.85 6.13
CA ARG A 121 -9.85 9.31 7.52
C ARG A 121 -8.81 10.39 7.79
N ALA A 122 -9.12 11.62 7.37
CA ALA A 122 -8.64 12.76 8.15
C ALA A 122 -9.13 12.51 9.58
N ALA A 123 -8.19 12.29 10.51
CA ALA A 123 -8.52 12.26 11.91
C ALA A 123 -9.30 13.55 12.23
N PRO A 124 -10.42 13.49 12.98
CA PRO A 124 -11.06 14.70 13.45
C PRO A 124 -10.01 15.57 14.16
N GLU A 125 -10.05 16.87 13.88
CA GLU A 125 -9.04 17.87 14.29
C GLU A 125 -8.89 18.01 15.82
N GLU A 126 -9.71 17.31 16.61
CA GLU A 126 -9.74 17.35 18.07
C GLU A 126 -8.75 16.42 18.77
N ASP A 127 -8.04 15.53 18.08
CA ASP A 127 -7.11 14.58 18.73
C ASP A 127 -5.62 15.01 18.67
N ARG A 128 -5.36 16.32 18.50
CA ARG A 128 -4.02 16.91 18.71
C ARG A 128 -3.69 17.05 20.20
N ALA A 129 -3.74 15.96 20.96
CA ALA A 129 -3.00 15.87 22.20
C ALA A 129 -1.52 15.61 21.87
N PRO A 130 -0.55 16.34 22.47
CA PRO A 130 0.86 16.07 22.20
C PRO A 130 1.19 14.67 22.72
N TYR A 131 1.58 13.80 21.81
CA TYR A 131 2.03 12.44 22.09
C TYR A 131 3.35 12.49 22.87
N GLN A 132 3.29 12.74 24.19
CA GLN A 132 4.40 12.51 25.09
C GLN A 132 4.45 11.02 25.44
N GLN A 133 5.00 10.21 24.53
CA GLN A 133 5.42 8.87 24.90
C GLN A 133 6.68 8.95 25.77
N ARG A 134 6.45 8.83 27.07
CA ARG A 134 7.48 8.66 28.10
C ARG A 134 7.99 7.22 28.02
N TRP A 135 9.09 7.01 27.31
CA TRP A 135 9.80 5.73 27.33
C TRP A 135 10.49 5.55 28.68
N ASN A 136 9.93 4.70 29.55
CA ASN A 136 10.63 4.23 30.75
C ASN A 136 11.65 3.18 30.31
N PHE A 137 12.85 3.62 29.95
CA PHE A 137 14.01 2.73 29.92
C PHE A 137 14.47 2.51 31.37
N ALA A 138 14.34 1.27 31.83
CA ALA A 138 15.06 0.81 33.01
C ALA A 138 16.56 0.85 32.69
N GLY A 139 17.26 1.83 33.27
CA GLY A 139 18.72 1.93 33.18
C GLY A 139 19.23 3.26 32.61
N GLY A 140 19.45 4.23 33.50
CA GLY A 140 20.60 5.16 33.48
C GLY A 140 20.80 6.13 32.31
N SER A 141 20.84 7.42 32.67
CA SER A 141 21.50 8.56 31.98
C SER A 141 20.63 9.42 31.05
N SER A 142 20.12 10.52 31.63
CA SER A 142 19.43 11.62 30.97
C SER A 142 20.39 12.45 30.10
N TRP A 143 20.19 12.47 28.78
CA TRP A 143 20.81 13.45 27.88
C TRP A 143 19.78 14.49 27.43
N ARG A 144 19.88 15.72 27.96
CA ARG A 144 19.13 16.88 27.47
C ARG A 144 19.95 17.58 26.38
N ARG A 145 19.48 17.54 25.13
CA ARG A 145 20.04 18.37 24.04
C ARG A 145 19.28 19.71 24.02
N SER A 146 19.96 20.77 24.43
CA SER A 146 19.49 22.17 24.28
C SER A 146 19.76 22.62 22.85
N LEU A 147 18.71 22.81 22.06
CA LEU A 147 18.78 23.59 20.81
C LEU A 147 18.67 25.07 21.18
N ARG A 148 19.80 25.78 21.16
CA ARG A 148 19.82 27.24 20.99
C ARG A 148 20.54 27.52 19.68
N GLY A 149 19.80 28.06 18.72
CA GLY A 149 20.38 28.71 17.56
C GLY A 149 20.93 30.08 17.94
N HIS A 150 22.00 30.48 17.30
CA HIS A 150 22.35 31.88 17.01
C HIS A 150 23.25 31.89 15.77
N HIS A 151 22.83 32.75 14.83
CA HIS A 151 23.56 33.48 13.77
C HIS A 151 24.85 32.90 13.18
#